data_AF-A0A953WZT4-F1
#
_entry.id   AF-A0A953WZT4-F1
#
_cell.length_a   1.000
_cell.length_b   1.000
_cell.length_c   1.000
_cell.angle_alpha   90.00
_cell.angle_beta   90.00
_cell.angle_gamma   90.00
#
_symmetry.space_group_name_H-M   'P 1'
#
loop_
_entity.id
_entity.type
_entity.pdbx_description
1 polymer ?
#
loop_
_entity_poly.entity_id
_entity_poly.type
_entity_poly.pdbx_seq_one_letter_code
_entity_poly.pdbx_strand_id
1 'polypeptide(L)'
;DSFLPNMGTEDFLLCLSRQALEAACKDTSVLPRNKVRDTRAALVEHFTEERFVHASALFAPEANEIADWKTRNEIVEDEDAGDAEGASDEPEAGDTDPDAISEGFREAAE
;
A
#
# COMPACT_ATOMS: atom_id res chain seq x y z
N ASP A 1 -0.02 9.53 -4.71
CA ASP A 1 0.84 8.52 -4.05
C ASP A 1 1.49 8.92 -2.72
N SER A 2 1.17 10.08 -2.15
CA SER A 2 1.78 10.54 -0.88
C SER A 2 1.53 9.60 0.31
N PHE A 3 0.49 8.78 0.25
CA PHE A 3 0.13 7.80 1.29
C PHE A 3 0.86 6.46 1.17
N LEU A 4 1.52 6.18 0.03
CA LEU A 4 2.26 4.93 -0.14
C LEU A 4 3.55 4.96 0.70
N PRO A 5 4.14 3.81 1.05
CA PRO A 5 5.50 3.80 1.59
C PRO A 5 6.52 4.31 0.57
N ASN A 6 7.66 4.86 1.04
CA ASN A 6 8.78 5.19 0.17
C ASN A 6 9.39 3.90 -0.37
N MET A 7 9.48 3.79 -1.69
CA MET A 7 10.05 2.64 -2.42
C MET A 7 11.54 2.82 -2.72
N GLY A 8 12.14 3.95 -2.32
CA GLY A 8 13.57 4.24 -2.50
C GLY A 8 14.49 3.50 -1.51
N THR A 9 14.05 2.36 -0.98
CA THR A 9 14.80 1.57 0.00
C THR A 9 15.61 0.48 -0.66
N GLU A 10 16.63 -0.03 0.03
CA GLU A 10 17.45 -1.12 -0.51
C GLU A 10 16.60 -2.36 -0.83
N ASP A 11 15.68 -2.73 0.06
CA ASP A 11 14.82 -3.90 -0.09
C ASP A 11 13.95 -3.85 -1.35
N PHE A 12 13.35 -2.69 -1.64
CA PHE A 12 12.53 -2.55 -2.85
C PHE A 12 13.40 -2.50 -4.12
N LEU A 13 14.48 -1.72 -4.10
CA LEU A 13 15.37 -1.57 -5.26
C LEU A 13 16.12 -2.88 -5.60
N LEU A 14 16.25 -3.80 -4.66
CA LEU A 14 16.77 -5.16 -4.90
C LEU A 14 15.86 -5.99 -5.83
N CYS A 15 14.55 -5.74 -5.81
CA CYS A 15 13.57 -6.43 -6.65
C CYS A 15 13.54 -5.91 -8.09
N LEU A 16 14.18 -4.77 -8.36
CA LEU A 16 14.15 -4.13 -9.67
C LEU A 16 15.22 -4.71 -10.62
N SER A 17 14.85 -4.82 -11.89
CA SER A 17 15.79 -5.14 -12.96
C SER A 17 16.77 -3.98 -13.20
N ARG A 18 17.88 -4.26 -13.90
CA ARG A 18 18.83 -3.21 -14.30
C ARG A 18 18.15 -2.07 -15.08
N GLN A 19 17.25 -2.40 -16.00
CA GLN A 19 16.53 -1.38 -16.79
C GLN A 19 15.60 -0.55 -15.93
N ALA A 20 14.94 -1.15 -14.94
CA ALA A 20 14.06 -0.43 -14.02
C ALA A 20 14.87 0.53 -13.11
N LEU A 21 16.05 0.13 -12.64
CA LEU A 21 16.95 1.02 -11.90
C LEU A 21 17.45 2.19 -12.76
N GLU A 22 17.81 1.92 -14.01
CA GLU A 22 18.22 2.99 -14.94
C GLU A 22 17.07 3.93 -15.30
N ALA A 23 15.82 3.42 -15.35
CA ALA A 23 14.65 4.26 -15.51
C ALA A 23 14.45 5.17 -14.29
N ALA A 24 14.58 4.63 -13.07
CA ALA A 24 14.50 5.42 -11.84
C ALA A 24 15.58 6.52 -11.78
N CYS A 25 16.77 6.30 -12.37
CA CYS A 25 17.80 7.33 -12.45
C CYS A 25 17.39 8.56 -13.28
N LYS A 26 16.52 8.41 -14.31
CA LYS A 26 16.19 9.49 -15.25
C LYS A 26 15.50 10.68 -14.59
N ASP A 27 14.75 10.42 -13.52
CA ASP A 27 13.99 11.43 -12.80
C ASP A 27 14.77 11.97 -11.58
N THR A 28 16.06 11.64 -11.48
CA THR A 28 16.93 11.98 -10.35
C THR A 28 18.26 12.60 -10.83
N SER A 29 19.05 13.12 -9.90
CA SER A 29 20.43 13.54 -10.17
C SER A 29 21.45 12.38 -10.18
N VAL A 30 21.01 11.13 -9.97
CA VAL A 30 21.87 9.95 -9.87
C VAL A 30 22.23 9.42 -11.26
N LEU A 31 23.53 9.32 -11.55
CA LEU A 31 24.01 8.73 -12.81
C LEU A 31 24.09 7.19 -12.71
N PRO A 32 23.62 6.44 -13.72
CA PRO A 32 23.80 4.99 -13.81
C PRO A 32 25.28 4.59 -13.76
N ARG A 33 25.63 3.67 -12.87
CA ARG A 33 27.00 3.17 -12.70
C ARG A 33 27.19 1.83 -13.40
N ASN A 34 28.45 1.47 -13.66
CA ASN A 34 28.80 0.21 -14.32
C ASN A 34 28.27 -1.02 -13.53
N LYS A 35 28.35 -0.97 -12.20
CA LYS A 35 27.78 -1.99 -11.32
C LYS A 35 26.39 -1.59 -10.85
N VAL A 36 25.44 -2.50 -10.98
CA VAL A 36 24.04 -2.30 -10.56
C VAL A 36 23.93 -2.04 -9.06
N ARG A 37 24.71 -2.76 -8.24
CA ARG A 37 24.76 -2.55 -6.78
C ARG A 37 25.15 -1.12 -6.43
N ASP A 38 26.12 -0.53 -7.14
CA ASP A 38 26.60 0.81 -6.85
C ASP A 38 25.58 1.88 -7.30
N THR A 39 24.81 1.59 -8.35
CA THR A 39 23.68 2.43 -8.79
C THR A 39 22.56 2.39 -7.75
N ARG A 40 22.23 1.19 -7.26
CA ARG A 40 21.24 1.02 -6.19
C ARG A 40 21.65 1.79 -4.94
N ALA A 41 22.88 1.65 -4.47
CA ALA A 41 23.36 2.38 -3.29
C ALA A 41 23.20 3.90 -3.44
N ALA A 42 23.52 4.45 -4.63
CA ALA A 42 23.35 5.86 -4.91
C ALA A 42 21.87 6.31 -4.95
N LEU A 43 20.98 5.47 -5.49
CA LEU A 43 19.54 5.72 -5.46
C LEU A 43 18.98 5.67 -4.04
N VAL A 44 19.41 4.70 -3.22
CA VAL A 44 19.00 4.62 -1.81
C VAL A 44 19.40 5.89 -1.06
N GLU A 45 20.64 6.35 -1.23
CA GLU A 45 21.13 7.59 -0.61
C GLU A 45 20.30 8.80 -1.05
N HIS A 46 20.03 8.94 -2.34
CA HIS A 46 19.22 10.03 -2.87
C HIS A 46 17.78 10.02 -2.32
N PHE A 47 17.16 8.84 -2.27
CA PHE A 47 15.79 8.68 -1.77
C PHE A 47 15.67 8.61 -0.24
N THR A 48 16.75 8.91 0.50
CA THR A 48 16.62 9.24 1.93
C THR A 48 16.03 10.63 2.13
N GLU A 49 16.36 11.56 1.23
CA GLU A 49 15.87 12.95 1.25
C GLU A 49 14.64 13.11 0.34
N GLU A 50 14.58 12.35 -0.76
CA GLU A 50 13.48 12.38 -1.72
C GLU A 50 12.60 11.14 -1.65
N ARG A 51 11.33 11.28 -2.04
CA ARG A 51 10.37 10.18 -2.04
C ARG A 51 10.31 9.53 -3.41
N PHE A 52 10.51 8.21 -3.44
CA PHE A 52 10.35 7.41 -4.64
C PHE A 52 9.11 6.52 -4.55
N VAL A 53 8.28 6.56 -5.59
CA VAL A 53 7.19 5.60 -5.83
C VAL A 53 7.34 5.13 -7.26
N HIS A 54 7.37 3.82 -7.48
CA HIS A 54 7.55 3.26 -8.81
C HIS A 54 6.31 3.51 -9.69
N ALA A 55 6.49 3.89 -10.96
CA ALA A 55 5.39 4.30 -11.85
C ALA A 55 4.31 3.22 -12.07
N SER A 56 4.67 1.94 -11.95
CA SER A 56 3.70 0.82 -12.04
C SER A 56 2.90 0.57 -10.75
N ALA A 57 3.21 1.27 -9.66
CA ALA A 57 2.50 1.16 -8.39
C ALA A 57 1.20 2.00 -8.41
N LEU A 58 0.35 1.76 -9.40
CA LEU A 58 -0.94 2.42 -9.56
C LEU A 58 -1.94 1.82 -8.57
N PHE A 59 -2.08 2.47 -7.42
CA PHE A 59 -3.08 2.13 -6.40
C PHE A 59 -4.28 3.09 -6.41
N ALA A 60 -4.33 4.01 -7.37
CA ALA A 60 -5.43 4.96 -7.51
C ALA A 60 -6.57 4.32 -8.32
N PRO A 61 -7.82 4.35 -7.82
CA PRO A 61 -8.99 3.95 -8.60
C PRO A 61 -9.17 4.82 -9.84
N GLU A 62 -9.81 4.29 -10.87
CA GLU A 62 -10.10 5.06 -12.08
C GLU A 62 -11.08 6.20 -11.78
N ALA A 63 -10.95 7.32 -12.50
CA ALA A 63 -11.76 8.51 -12.23
C ALA A 63 -13.28 8.26 -12.34
N ASN A 64 -13.67 7.36 -13.25
CA ASN A 64 -15.07 6.95 -13.42
C ASN A 64 -15.57 6.10 -12.23
N GLU A 65 -14.73 5.21 -11.71
CA GLU A 65 -15.08 4.40 -10.53
C GLU A 65 -15.31 5.29 -9.29
N ILE A 66 -14.51 6.36 -9.15
CA ILE A 66 -14.69 7.36 -8.10
C ILE A 66 -16.01 8.12 -8.29
N ALA A 67 -16.36 8.49 -9.53
CA ALA A 67 -17.62 9.19 -9.82
C ALA A 67 -18.85 8.31 -9.52
N ASP A 68 -18.83 7.07 -9.99
CA ASP A 68 -19.91 6.10 -9.77
C ASP A 68 -20.09 5.77 -8.29
N TRP A 69 -18.98 5.66 -7.54
CA TRP A 69 -19.04 5.51 -6.09
C TRP A 69 -19.65 6.74 -5.41
N LYS A 70 -19.24 7.95 -5.81
CA LYS A 70 -19.81 9.19 -5.25
C LYS A 70 -21.31 9.30 -5.47
N THR A 71 -21.81 9.02 -6.67
CA THR A 71 -23.24 9.09 -6.97
C THR A 71 -24.05 8.04 -6.19
N ARG A 72 -23.51 6.83 -6.00
CA ARG A 72 -24.19 5.79 -5.22
C ARG A 72 -24.25 6.09 -3.72
N ASN A 73 -23.29 6.86 -3.21
CA ASN A 73 -23.08 7.10 -1.79
C ASN A 73 -23.38 8.55 -1.38
N GLU A 74 -23.92 9.37 -2.29
CA GLU A 74 -24.35 10.74 -2.00
C GLU A 74 -25.55 10.70 -1.04
N ILE A 75 -25.34 11.17 0.19
CA ILE A 75 -26.42 11.33 1.17
C ILE A 75 -27.22 12.55 0.72
N VAL A 76 -28.39 12.29 0.15
CA VAL A 76 -29.38 13.33 -0.09
C VAL A 76 -30.02 13.64 1.26
N GLU A 77 -29.75 14.83 1.81
CA GLU A 77 -30.56 15.37 2.90
C GLU A 77 -31.94 15.68 2.31
N ASP A 78 -32.85 14.70 2.37
CA ASP A 78 -34.26 14.94 2.10
C ASP A 78 -34.79 15.86 3.20
N GLU A 79 -35.07 17.12 2.85
CA GLU A 79 -35.76 18.09 3.73
C GLU A 79 -37.22 17.67 4.06
N ASP A 80 -37.65 16.46 3.67
CA ASP A 80 -38.97 15.87 3.92
C ASP A 80 -38.93 14.43 4.51
N ALA A 81 -37.76 13.86 4.81
CA ALA A 81 -37.68 12.55 5.43
C ALA A 81 -37.80 12.67 6.96
N GLY A 82 -39.04 12.71 7.45
CA GLY A 82 -39.33 12.43 8.84
C GLY A 82 -38.75 11.07 9.24
N ASP A 83 -37.84 11.10 10.20
CA ASP A 83 -37.47 10.02 11.13
C ASP A 83 -37.51 8.58 10.56
N ALA A 84 -36.38 8.11 10.05
CA ALA A 84 -36.11 6.68 9.92
C ALA A 84 -34.72 6.39 10.52
N GLU A 85 -34.75 6.22 11.84
CA GLU A 85 -33.69 5.75 12.72
C GLU A 85 -32.79 4.66 12.10
N GLY A 86 -31.49 4.97 12.02
CA GLY A 86 -30.34 4.08 12.20
C GLY A 86 -30.44 2.62 11.75
N ALA A 87 -30.08 2.35 10.50
CA ALA A 87 -29.51 1.05 10.13
C ALA A 87 -27.99 1.08 10.35
N SER A 88 -27.56 0.91 11.61
CA SER A 88 -26.19 0.52 11.92
C SER A 88 -25.99 -0.91 11.46
N ASP A 89 -25.27 -1.10 10.35
CA ASP A 89 -24.70 -2.39 9.97
C ASP A 89 -23.52 -2.66 10.92
N GLU A 90 -23.82 -3.24 12.08
CA GLU A 90 -22.83 -3.70 13.03
C GLU A 90 -22.38 -5.10 12.58
N PRO A 91 -21.11 -5.32 12.22
CA PRO A 91 -20.65 -6.65 11.89
C PRO A 91 -20.69 -7.50 13.17
N GLU A 92 -21.52 -8.55 13.14
CA GLU A 92 -21.59 -9.59 14.16
C GLU A 92 -20.18 -10.10 14.48
N ALA A 93 -19.65 -9.66 15.62
CA ALA A 93 -18.41 -10.18 16.17
C ALA A 93 -18.66 -11.63 16.60
N GLY A 94 -18.33 -12.57 15.70
CA GLY A 94 -18.35 -13.99 15.97
C GLY A 94 -17.55 -14.30 17.22
N ASP A 95 -18.24 -14.89 18.19
CA ASP A 95 -17.73 -15.43 19.45
C ASP A 95 -16.50 -16.32 19.19
N THR A 96 -15.31 -15.75 19.31
CA THR A 96 -14.06 -16.51 19.33
C THR A 96 -13.73 -16.75 20.79
N ASP A 97 -14.09 -17.95 21.26
CA ASP A 97 -13.72 -18.46 22.57
C ASP A 97 -12.18 -18.42 22.71
N PRO A 98 -11.62 -17.59 23.62
CA PRO A 98 -10.18 -17.41 23.75
C PRO A 98 -9.46 -18.61 24.38
N ASP A 99 -10.16 -19.68 24.78
CA ASP A 99 -9.58 -20.82 25.50
C ASP A 99 -9.20 -22.03 24.60
N ALA A 100 -9.44 -21.96 23.28
CA ALA A 100 -9.19 -23.08 22.37
C ALA A 100 -7.71 -23.26 21.90
N ILE A 101 -6.75 -22.51 22.45
CA ILE A 101 -5.33 -22.60 22.06
C ILE A 101 -4.39 -22.82 23.26
N SER A 102 -4.52 -23.93 23.99
CA SER A 102 -3.54 -24.21 25.06
C SER A 102 -3.11 -25.65 25.27
N GLU A 103 -3.62 -26.67 24.57
CA GLU A 103 -3.14 -28.04 24.80
C GLU A 103 -2.78 -28.78 23.52
N GLY A 104 -1.50 -28.72 23.14
CA GLY A 104 -1.02 -29.52 22.01
C GLY A 104 0.44 -29.36 21.59
N PHE A 105 1.36 -28.98 22.48
CA PHE A 105 2.80 -29.11 22.17
C PHE A 105 3.55 -29.78 23.31
N ARG A 106 3.46 -31.11 23.38
CA ARG A 106 4.47 -31.95 24.04
C ARG A 106 5.06 -32.91 23.02
N GLU A 107 6.34 -32.67 22.75
CA GLU A 107 7.43 -33.65 22.85
C GLU A 107 7.34 -34.94 22.02
N ALA A 108 8.20 -35.02 21.00
CA ALA A 108 8.86 -36.27 20.64
C ALA A 108 10.27 -35.96 20.12
N ALA A 109 11.25 -36.44 20.87
CA ALA A 109 12.65 -36.53 20.49
C ALA A 109 12.86 -37.75 19.58
N GLU A 110 13.73 -37.62 18.58
CA GLU A 110 14.62 -38.68 18.08
C GLU A 110 15.95 -38.06 17.62
#